data_AF-A0A9D8KY42-F1
#
_entry.id   AF-A0A9D8KY42-F1
#
_cell.length_a   1.000
_cell.length_b   1.000
_cell.length_c   1.000
_cell.angle_alpha   90.00
_cell.angle_beta   90.00
_cell.angle_gamma   90.00
#
_symmetry.space_group_name_H-M   'P 1'
#
loop_
_entity.id
_entity.type
_entity.pdbx_description
1 polymer ?
#
loop_
_entity_poly.entity_id
_entity_poly.type
_entity_poly.pdbx_seq_one_letter_code
_entity_poly.pdbx_strand_id
1 'polypeptide(L)'
;MMSMGWTWYVIALVALNILGCVWLLWWTARRRPGDPKPEDTLHTWDGDITEYNKPLPRWWINLFYLTIIFAIGYLFWYGGLGNIPGYSGWTSQKEHAADKAVEDAKLEQTFKPYAGQPIDQLAKDPKALALGRSIFGNTCATCHGYDLYYLNGMAGPKRTWKFHNAAEHEWLLKA
;
A
#
# COMPACT_ATOMS: atom_id res chain seq x y z
N MET A 1 19.22 6.91 -9.77
CA MET A 1 20.07 7.37 -8.65
C MET A 1 19.94 8.88 -8.56
N MET A 2 19.71 9.46 -7.38
CA MET A 2 19.54 10.92 -7.24
C MET A 2 20.90 11.63 -7.34
N SER A 3 20.93 12.80 -7.98
CA SER A 3 22.16 13.61 -8.01
C SER A 3 22.47 14.20 -6.62
N MET A 4 23.72 14.61 -6.41
CA MET A 4 24.12 15.25 -5.16
C MET A 4 23.38 16.57 -4.91
N GLY A 5 23.08 17.33 -5.96
CA GLY A 5 22.28 18.57 -5.83
C GLY A 5 20.88 18.28 -5.30
N TRP A 6 20.20 17.26 -5.85
CA TRP A 6 18.88 16.84 -5.36
C TRP A 6 18.93 16.26 -3.95
N THR A 7 20.01 15.57 -3.60
CA THR A 7 20.21 15.03 -2.24
C THR A 7 20.28 16.16 -1.22
N TRP A 8 21.11 17.18 -1.45
CA TRP A 8 21.21 18.34 -0.57
C TRP A 8 19.92 19.14 -0.48
N TYR A 9 19.21 19.29 -1.60
CA TYR A 9 17.90 19.94 -1.63
C TYR A 9 16.90 19.24 -0.70
N VAL A 10 16.77 17.90 -0.80
CA VAL A 10 15.87 17.13 0.06
C VAL A 10 16.30 17.24 1.53
N ILE A 11 17.59 17.12 1.82
CA ILE A 11 18.12 17.26 3.18
C ILE A 11 17.76 18.62 3.78
N ALA A 12 17.98 19.71 3.03
CA ALA A 12 17.69 21.05 3.49
C ALA A 12 16.19 21.24 3.78
N LEU A 13 15.31 20.74 2.90
CA LEU A 13 13.87 20.82 3.11
C LEU A 13 13.40 20.01 4.32
N VAL A 14 13.89 18.79 4.49
CA VAL A 14 13.54 17.95 5.64
C VAL A 14 14.01 18.59 6.93
N ALA A 15 15.27 19.06 6.98
CA ALA A 15 15.81 19.75 8.14
C ALA A 15 15.01 21.02 8.48
N LEU A 16 14.69 21.84 7.48
CA LEU A 16 13.88 23.05 7.66
C LEU A 16 12.49 22.73 8.21
N ASN A 17 11.84 21.67 7.73
CA ASN A 17 10.52 21.27 8.23
C ASN A 17 10.58 20.75 9.67
N ILE A 18 11.55 19.89 10.00
CA ILE A 18 11.71 19.37 11.36
C ILE A 18 12.00 20.51 12.34
N LEU A 19 12.94 21.39 11.99
CA LEU A 19 13.26 22.58 12.80
C LEU A 19 12.05 23.52 12.90
N GLY A 20 11.31 23.70 11.82
CA GLY A 20 10.06 24.47 11.78
C GLY A 20 9.01 23.90 12.73
N CYS A 21 8.80 22.58 12.75
CA CYS A 21 7.87 21.93 13.68
C CYS A 21 8.31 22.11 15.14
N VAL A 22 9.59 21.90 15.45
CA VAL A 22 10.14 22.10 16.80
C VAL A 22 9.96 23.55 17.25
N TRP A 23 10.29 24.50 16.37
CA TRP A 23 10.16 25.93 16.63
C TRP A 23 8.71 26.35 16.82
N LEU A 24 7.81 25.93 15.92
CA LEU A 24 6.40 26.27 15.99
C LEU A 24 5.76 25.72 17.26
N LEU A 25 6.01 24.46 17.60
CA LEU A 25 5.50 23.86 18.83
C LEU A 25 6.03 24.57 20.07
N TRP A 26 7.33 24.89 20.11
CA TRP A 26 7.92 25.63 21.21
C TRP A 26 7.33 27.05 21.33
N TRP A 27 7.12 27.73 20.20
CA TRP A 27 6.59 29.08 20.15
C TRP A 27 5.13 29.16 20.59
N THR A 28 4.28 28.25 20.09
CA THR A 28 2.84 28.25 20.40
C THR A 28 2.52 27.66 21.77
N ALA A 29 3.34 26.73 22.28
CA ALA A 29 3.16 26.18 23.62
C ALA A 29 3.54 27.17 24.74
N ARG A 30 4.28 28.25 24.43
CA ARG A 30 4.79 29.20 25.42
C ARG A 30 3.82 30.36 25.65
N ARG A 31 3.26 30.43 26.85
CA ARG A 31 2.53 31.63 27.32
C ARG A 31 3.46 32.77 27.69
N ARG A 32 3.03 34.00 27.41
CA ARG A 32 3.76 35.23 27.68
C ARG A 32 3.16 35.99 28.85
N PRO A 33 3.96 36.80 29.56
CA PRO A 33 3.42 37.74 30.53
C PRO A 33 2.43 38.69 29.84
N GLY A 34 1.19 38.74 30.34
CA GLY A 34 0.11 39.56 29.78
C GLY A 34 -0.89 38.80 28.89
N ASP A 35 -0.69 37.50 28.64
CA ASP A 35 -1.69 36.69 27.92
C ASP A 35 -3.02 36.67 28.68
N PRO A 36 -4.17 36.75 27.97
CA PRO A 36 -5.49 36.72 28.61
C PRO A 36 -5.72 35.42 29.37
N LYS A 37 -6.60 35.50 30.37
CA LYS A 37 -7.02 34.32 31.15
C LYS A 37 -7.61 33.26 30.21
N PRO A 38 -7.48 31.97 30.54
CA PRO A 38 -7.94 30.86 29.70
C PRO A 38 -9.47 30.66 29.76
N GLU A 39 -10.18 31.73 29.43
CA GLU A 39 -11.63 31.85 29.38
C GLU A 39 -11.99 31.87 27.87
N ASP A 40 -12.43 32.97 27.26
CA ASP A 40 -12.82 32.98 25.84
C ASP A 40 -12.03 33.99 24.98
N THR A 41 -11.90 33.73 23.68
CA THR A 41 -11.21 34.58 22.69
C THR A 41 -11.99 35.84 22.26
N LEU A 42 -12.96 36.28 23.07
CA LEU A 42 -13.85 37.46 22.88
C LEU A 42 -14.78 37.42 21.64
N HIS A 43 -14.54 36.52 20.67
CA HIS A 43 -15.35 36.40 19.46
C HIS A 43 -16.31 35.21 19.56
N THR A 44 -17.55 35.43 19.14
CA THR A 44 -18.59 34.39 19.03
C THR A 44 -18.86 34.07 17.57
N TRP A 45 -18.93 32.78 17.26
CA TRP A 45 -19.32 32.25 15.96
C TRP A 45 -20.71 31.60 16.12
N ASP A 46 -21.61 31.80 15.17
CA ASP A 46 -22.96 31.21 15.19
C ASP A 46 -23.78 31.46 16.48
N GLY A 47 -23.54 32.60 17.14
CA GLY A 47 -24.29 33.05 18.32
C GLY A 47 -23.90 32.39 19.65
N ASP A 48 -23.39 31.16 19.65
CA ASP A 48 -23.06 30.41 20.89
C ASP A 48 -21.70 29.69 20.87
N ILE A 49 -20.97 29.65 19.75
CA ILE A 49 -19.66 28.99 19.67
C ILE A 49 -18.55 29.98 20.01
N THR A 50 -17.76 29.68 21.03
CA THR A 50 -16.57 30.44 21.42
C THR A 50 -15.34 29.54 21.45
N GLU A 51 -14.15 30.12 21.22
CA GLU A 51 -12.89 29.37 21.32
C GLU A 51 -12.22 29.63 22.67
N TYR A 52 -11.93 28.53 23.38
CA TYR A 52 -11.18 28.58 24.63
C TYR A 52 -9.70 28.78 24.34
N ASN A 53 -9.13 29.87 24.86
CA ASN A 53 -7.68 30.03 24.86
C ASN A 53 -7.08 29.24 26.04
N LYS A 54 -7.06 27.90 25.98
CA LYS A 54 -6.42 27.05 26.99
C LYS A 54 -5.02 26.60 26.54
N PRO A 55 -4.06 26.43 27.46
CA PRO A 55 -2.77 25.86 27.11
C PRO A 55 -2.95 24.42 26.61
N LEU A 56 -2.15 24.04 25.62
CA LEU A 56 -2.13 22.68 25.11
C LEU A 56 -1.77 21.69 26.25
N PRO A 57 -2.42 20.50 26.31
CA PRO A 57 -2.10 19.51 27.32
C PRO A 57 -0.62 19.08 27.27
N ARG A 58 0.06 19.04 28.42
CA ARG A 58 1.49 18.69 28.49
C ARG A 58 1.80 17.30 27.91
N TRP A 59 0.93 16.33 28.14
CA TRP A 59 1.11 14.98 27.59
C TRP A 59 1.06 15.00 26.05
N TRP A 60 0.21 15.84 25.46
CA TRP A 60 0.06 15.97 24.02
C TRP A 60 1.31 16.61 23.40
N ILE A 61 1.83 17.68 24.03
CA ILE A 61 3.10 18.31 23.59
C ILE A 61 4.26 17.31 23.67
N ASN A 62 4.37 16.57 24.77
CA ASN A 62 5.43 15.58 24.95
C ASN A 62 5.32 14.46 23.90
N LEU A 63 4.10 13.99 23.60
CA LEU A 63 3.86 13.02 22.54
C LEU A 63 4.31 13.57 21.18
N PHE A 64 4.00 14.84 20.87
CA PHE A 64 4.44 15.48 19.64
C PHE A 64 5.97 15.58 19.54
N TYR A 65 6.67 15.93 20.62
CA TYR A 65 8.14 15.90 20.61
C TYR A 65 8.68 14.47 20.44
N LEU A 66 8.02 13.47 21.02
CA LEU A 66 8.41 12.07 20.85
C LEU A 66 8.27 11.62 19.39
N THR A 67 7.22 12.03 18.67
CA THR A 67 7.10 11.70 17.24
C THR A 67 8.17 12.38 16.39
N ILE A 68 8.59 13.60 16.73
CA ILE A 68 9.74 14.26 16.07
C ILE A 68 11.03 13.47 16.31
N ILE A 69 11.31 13.07 17.55
CA ILE A 69 12.48 12.26 17.89
C ILE A 69 12.44 10.92 17.15
N PHE A 70 11.28 10.27 17.12
CA PHE A 70 11.07 9.03 16.39
C PHE A 70 11.34 9.21 14.89
N ALA A 71 10.83 10.28 14.27
CA ALA A 71 11.06 10.57 12.86
C ALA A 71 12.55 10.76 12.54
N ILE A 72 13.29 11.49 13.39
CA ILE A 72 14.74 11.66 13.24
C ILE A 72 15.45 10.30 13.35
N GLY A 73 15.10 9.50 14.36
CA GLY A 73 15.67 8.15 14.54
C GLY A 73 15.34 7.22 13.37
N TYR A 74 14.12 7.30 12.82
CA TYR A 74 13.68 6.52 11.68
C TYR A 74 14.47 6.89 10.41
N LEU A 75 14.65 8.18 10.13
CA LEU A 75 15.45 8.67 9.00
C LEU A 75 16.92 8.26 9.12
N PHE A 76 17.47 8.29 10.33
CA PHE A 76 18.82 7.79 10.60
C PHE A 76 18.94 6.28 10.34
N TRP A 77 17.97 5.49 10.80
CA TRP A 77 18.01 4.04 10.71
C TRP A 77 17.76 3.51 9.30
N TYR A 78 16.67 3.94 8.67
CA TYR A 78 16.23 3.43 7.35
C TYR A 78 16.77 4.25 6.17
N GLY A 79 17.28 5.46 6.43
CA GLY A 79 17.58 6.41 5.37
C GLY A 79 16.34 7.19 4.95
N GLY A 80 16.50 8.12 4.02
CA GLY A 80 15.44 9.04 3.59
C GLY A 80 15.94 10.47 3.32
N LEU A 81 17.20 10.73 3.67
CA LEU A 81 17.92 11.97 3.39
C LEU A 81 18.58 11.92 2.00
N GLY A 82 17.75 11.93 0.96
CA GLY A 82 18.19 11.80 -0.43
C GLY A 82 18.86 10.45 -0.71
N ASN A 83 20.03 10.45 -1.35
CA ASN A 83 20.73 9.21 -1.72
C ASN A 83 21.64 8.64 -0.60
N ILE A 84 21.50 9.09 0.64
CA ILE A 84 22.30 8.61 1.78
C ILE A 84 21.60 7.37 2.38
N PRO A 85 22.27 6.20 2.41
CA PRO A 85 21.71 5.01 3.04
C PRO A 85 21.61 5.20 4.56
N GLY A 86 20.55 4.66 5.15
CA GLY A 86 20.43 4.59 6.60
C GLY A 86 21.42 3.62 7.22
N TYR A 87 21.59 3.73 8.55
CA TYR A 87 22.48 2.86 9.32
C TYR A 87 22.15 1.37 9.18
N SER A 88 20.87 1.01 9.03
CA SER A 88 20.45 -0.39 8.86
C SER A 88 20.86 -0.99 7.51
N GLY A 89 21.16 -0.18 6.50
CA GLY A 89 21.38 -0.65 5.13
C GLY A 89 20.15 -1.29 4.47
N TRP A 90 18.97 -1.16 5.08
CA TRP A 90 17.70 -1.70 4.61
C TRP A 90 17.27 -1.06 3.29
N THR A 91 16.71 -1.86 2.39
CA THR A 91 15.96 -1.39 1.23
C THR A 91 14.80 -2.36 0.97
N SER A 92 13.68 -1.85 0.50
CA SER A 92 12.52 -2.69 0.13
C SER A 92 12.87 -3.74 -0.93
N GLN A 93 13.82 -3.44 -1.82
CA GLN A 93 14.30 -4.38 -2.84
C GLN A 93 15.05 -5.57 -2.22
N LYS A 94 15.91 -5.33 -1.21
CA LYS A 94 16.64 -6.40 -0.54
C LYS A 94 15.71 -7.30 0.26
N GLU A 95 14.77 -6.69 0.99
CA GLU A 95 13.75 -7.42 1.75
C GLU A 95 12.88 -8.27 0.82
N HIS A 96 12.36 -7.67 -0.25
CA HIS A 96 11.57 -8.39 -1.24
C HIS A 96 12.35 -9.54 -1.90
N ALA A 97 13.63 -9.33 -2.23
CA ALA A 97 14.46 -10.38 -2.82
C ALA A 97 14.69 -11.55 -1.84
N ALA A 98 14.87 -11.26 -0.56
CA ALA A 98 15.00 -12.29 0.48
C ALA A 98 13.70 -13.08 0.64
N ASP A 99 12.57 -12.40 0.77
CA ASP A 99 11.25 -13.04 0.89
C ASP A 99 10.90 -13.87 -0.34
N LYS A 100 11.13 -13.30 -1.52
CA LYS A 100 10.92 -14.00 -2.80
C LYS A 100 11.77 -15.26 -2.89
N ALA A 101 13.04 -15.22 -2.48
CA ALA A 101 13.90 -16.40 -2.51
C ALA A 101 13.36 -17.53 -1.59
N VAL A 102 12.82 -17.17 -0.43
CA VAL A 102 12.19 -18.14 0.50
C VAL A 102 10.93 -18.76 -0.12
N GLU A 103 10.06 -17.95 -0.73
CA GLU A 103 8.83 -18.45 -1.35
C GLU A 103 9.10 -19.23 -2.64
N ASP A 104 10.03 -18.78 -3.49
CA ASP A 104 10.43 -19.48 -4.71
C ASP A 104 10.97 -20.88 -4.39
N ALA A 105 11.73 -21.04 -3.30
CA ALA A 105 12.22 -22.35 -2.85
C ALA A 105 11.08 -23.30 -2.42
N LYS A 106 10.03 -22.79 -1.76
CA LYS A 106 8.84 -23.58 -1.40
C LYS A 106 8.03 -23.96 -2.63
N LEU A 107 7.87 -23.03 -3.57
CA LEU A 107 7.17 -23.28 -4.83
C LEU A 107 7.93 -24.31 -5.67
N GLU A 108 9.25 -24.20 -5.77
CA GLU A 108 10.08 -25.16 -6.50
C GLU A 108 9.88 -26.58 -5.97
N GLN A 109 9.91 -26.77 -4.65
CA GLN A 109 9.63 -28.08 -4.03
C GLN A 109 8.21 -28.58 -4.35
N THR A 110 7.22 -27.68 -4.35
CA THR A 110 5.83 -27.99 -4.65
C THR A 110 5.61 -28.38 -6.11
N PHE A 111 6.28 -27.70 -7.04
CA PHE A 111 6.13 -27.91 -8.48
C PHE A 111 7.06 -29.00 -9.04
N LYS A 112 8.12 -29.37 -8.32
CA LYS A 112 9.09 -30.40 -8.73
C LYS A 112 8.45 -31.72 -9.21
N PRO A 113 7.40 -32.27 -8.56
CA PRO A 113 6.75 -33.50 -9.04
C PRO A 113 6.06 -33.35 -10.40
N TYR A 114 5.63 -32.14 -10.76
CA TYR A 114 4.89 -31.86 -12.00
C TYR A 114 5.82 -31.40 -13.14
N ALA A 115 7.05 -31.00 -12.82
CA ALA A 115 8.01 -30.48 -13.80
C ALA A 115 8.33 -31.53 -14.87
N GLY A 116 8.14 -31.16 -16.14
CA GLY A 116 8.44 -32.03 -17.29
C GLY A 116 7.44 -33.17 -17.53
N GLN A 117 6.39 -33.30 -16.71
CA GLN A 117 5.31 -34.25 -17.00
C GLN A 117 4.45 -33.78 -18.17
N PRO A 118 3.95 -34.70 -19.02
CA PRO A 118 3.10 -34.31 -20.12
C PRO A 118 1.70 -33.91 -19.60
N ILE A 119 1.07 -32.95 -20.29
CA ILE A 119 -0.16 -32.28 -19.83
C ILE A 119 -1.32 -33.28 -19.68
N ASP A 120 -1.39 -34.31 -20.52
CA ASP A 120 -2.42 -35.35 -20.46
C ASP A 120 -2.35 -36.22 -19.19
N GLN A 121 -1.16 -36.35 -18.60
CA GLN A 121 -0.97 -37.00 -17.31
C GLN A 121 -1.33 -36.06 -16.15
N LEU A 122 -0.87 -34.81 -16.21
CA LEU A 122 -1.19 -33.78 -15.20
C LEU A 122 -2.69 -33.52 -15.11
N ALA A 123 -3.40 -33.53 -16.24
CA ALA A 123 -4.85 -33.34 -16.30
C ALA A 123 -5.64 -34.47 -15.61
N LYS A 124 -5.01 -35.60 -15.30
CA LYS A 124 -5.62 -36.73 -14.59
C LYS A 124 -5.26 -36.76 -13.11
N ASP A 125 -4.28 -35.96 -12.66
CA ASP A 125 -3.88 -35.89 -11.25
C ASP A 125 -4.78 -34.89 -10.49
N PRO A 126 -5.60 -35.35 -9.52
CA PRO A 126 -6.46 -34.47 -8.75
C PRO A 126 -5.70 -33.40 -7.94
N LYS A 127 -4.45 -33.66 -7.53
CA LYS A 127 -3.61 -32.68 -6.82
C LYS A 127 -3.11 -31.59 -7.76
N ALA A 128 -2.67 -31.97 -8.96
CA ALA A 128 -2.27 -31.02 -10.01
C ALA A 128 -3.47 -30.14 -10.43
N LEU A 129 -4.65 -30.73 -10.58
CA LEU A 129 -5.88 -29.99 -10.90
C LEU A 129 -6.30 -29.03 -9.78
N ALA A 130 -6.18 -29.41 -8.51
CA ALA A 130 -6.49 -28.51 -7.39
C ALA A 130 -5.55 -27.29 -7.36
N LEU A 131 -4.25 -27.52 -7.58
CA LEU A 131 -3.27 -26.45 -7.71
C LEU A 131 -3.55 -25.55 -8.93
N GLY A 132 -3.82 -26.16 -10.08
CA GLY A 132 -4.19 -25.45 -11.31
C GLY A 132 -5.44 -24.60 -11.16
N ARG A 133 -6.46 -25.07 -10.43
CA ARG A 133 -7.67 -24.27 -10.12
C ARG A 133 -7.36 -23.02 -9.31
N SER A 134 -6.45 -23.12 -8.33
CA SER A 134 -6.03 -21.95 -7.54
C SER A 134 -5.28 -20.93 -8.41
N ILE A 135 -4.36 -21.39 -9.27
CA ILE A 135 -3.66 -20.54 -10.23
C ILE A 135 -4.67 -19.88 -11.18
N PHE A 136 -5.55 -20.66 -11.78
CA PHE A 136 -6.57 -20.18 -12.71
C PHE A 136 -7.45 -19.08 -12.08
N GLY A 137 -7.90 -19.28 -10.84
CA GLY A 137 -8.68 -18.29 -10.09
C GLY A 137 -7.98 -16.94 -9.94
N ASN A 138 -6.65 -16.93 -9.78
CA ASN A 138 -5.86 -15.72 -9.56
C ASN A 138 -5.39 -15.04 -10.85
N THR A 139 -5.03 -15.80 -11.89
CA THR A 139 -4.40 -15.24 -13.11
C THR A 139 -5.27 -15.27 -14.36
N CYS A 140 -6.31 -16.11 -14.42
CA CYS A 140 -7.07 -16.36 -15.66
C CYS A 140 -8.56 -16.05 -15.54
N ALA A 141 -9.16 -16.23 -14.35
CA ALA A 141 -10.59 -16.11 -14.13
C ALA A 141 -11.15 -14.70 -14.41
N THR A 142 -10.33 -13.65 -14.31
CA THR A 142 -10.77 -12.28 -14.64
C THR A 142 -11.27 -12.16 -16.07
N CYS A 143 -10.62 -12.83 -17.03
CA CYS A 143 -11.04 -12.81 -18.44
C CYS A 143 -11.94 -14.01 -18.79
N HIS A 144 -11.66 -15.18 -18.20
CA HIS A 144 -12.32 -16.44 -18.57
C HIS A 144 -13.52 -16.84 -17.68
N GLY A 145 -13.78 -16.09 -16.60
CA GLY A 145 -14.77 -16.41 -15.58
C GLY A 145 -14.27 -17.45 -14.57
N TYR A 146 -14.73 -17.39 -13.31
CA TYR A 146 -14.33 -18.32 -12.24
C TYR A 146 -14.71 -19.77 -12.53
N ASP A 147 -15.82 -19.97 -13.26
CA ASP A 147 -16.29 -21.29 -13.70
C ASP A 147 -15.89 -21.60 -15.16
N LEU A 148 -14.89 -20.91 -15.73
CA LEU A 148 -14.53 -20.94 -17.17
C LEU A 148 -15.69 -20.50 -18.11
N TYR A 149 -16.71 -19.87 -17.52
CA TYR A 149 -17.91 -19.40 -18.21
C TYR A 149 -17.62 -17.99 -18.73
N TYR A 150 -17.15 -17.94 -19.98
CA TYR A 150 -16.88 -16.69 -20.69
C TYR A 150 -18.15 -15.80 -20.68
N LEU A 151 -17.99 -14.55 -20.21
CA LEU A 151 -18.95 -13.43 -20.28
C LEU A 151 -20.13 -13.40 -19.27
N ASN A 152 -19.85 -13.32 -17.97
CA ASN A 152 -20.78 -12.73 -16.98
C ASN A 152 -20.79 -11.18 -17.01
N GLY A 153 -20.71 -10.60 -18.22
CA GLY A 153 -20.82 -9.15 -18.44
C GLY A 153 -22.10 -8.71 -19.15
N MET A 154 -22.92 -9.63 -19.68
CA MET A 154 -24.13 -9.28 -20.44
C MET A 154 -25.32 -10.24 -20.25
N ALA A 155 -25.30 -11.14 -19.27
CA ALA A 155 -26.48 -11.98 -18.98
C ALA A 155 -27.24 -11.39 -17.78
N GLY A 156 -28.46 -10.90 -18.02
CA GLY A 156 -29.40 -10.50 -16.98
C GLY A 156 -29.77 -11.64 -16.02
N PRO A 157 -30.87 -11.55 -15.25
CA PRO A 157 -31.20 -12.50 -14.17
C PRO A 157 -31.45 -13.96 -14.62
N LYS A 158 -31.39 -14.25 -15.93
CA LYS A 158 -31.53 -15.59 -16.49
C LYS A 158 -30.23 -16.06 -17.13
N ARG A 159 -29.76 -17.23 -16.68
CA ARG A 159 -28.65 -17.98 -17.26
C ARG A 159 -29.12 -18.69 -18.53
N THR A 160 -29.21 -17.96 -19.63
CA THR A 160 -29.51 -18.54 -20.95
C THR A 160 -28.37 -18.23 -21.91
N TRP A 161 -27.63 -19.27 -22.29
CA TRP A 161 -26.66 -19.19 -23.37
C TRP A 161 -27.39 -18.91 -24.69
N LYS A 162 -27.05 -17.82 -25.38
CA LYS A 162 -27.47 -17.57 -26.78
C LYS A 162 -26.22 -17.50 -27.65
N PHE A 163 -25.76 -18.66 -28.10
CA PHE A 163 -24.78 -18.73 -29.17
C PHE A 163 -25.54 -18.66 -30.50
N HIS A 164 -25.31 -17.59 -31.26
CA HIS A 164 -25.67 -17.54 -32.67
C HIS A 164 -24.38 -17.71 -33.45
N ASN A 165 -24.32 -18.71 -34.33
CA ASN A 165 -23.23 -18.76 -35.30
C ASN A 165 -23.35 -17.54 -36.23
N ALA A 166 -22.21 -17.06 -36.72
CA ALA A 166 -22.23 -16.17 -37.89
C ALA A 166 -22.91 -16.92 -39.05
N ALA A 167 -23.69 -16.22 -39.87
CA ALA A 167 -24.53 -16.85 -40.89
C ALA A 167 -23.72 -17.74 -41.85
N GLU A 168 -22.48 -17.35 -42.11
CA GLU A 168 -21.49 -18.07 -42.92
C GLU A 168 -20.98 -19.38 -42.29
N HIS A 169 -21.23 -19.64 -41.00
CA HIS A 169 -20.76 -20.81 -40.26
C HIS A 169 -21.90 -21.71 -39.75
N GLU A 170 -23.15 -21.43 -40.14
CA GLU A 170 -24.33 -22.21 -39.73
C GLU A 170 -24.32 -23.65 -40.28
N TRP A 171 -23.64 -23.87 -41.41
CA TRP A 171 -23.54 -25.17 -42.07
C TRP A 171 -22.78 -26.23 -41.26
N LEU A 172 -21.92 -25.82 -40.33
CA LEU A 172 -21.15 -26.74 -39.47
C LEU A 172 -22.02 -27.54 -38.49
N LEU A 173 -23.26 -27.11 -38.24
CA LEU A 173 -24.18 -27.74 -37.29
C LEU A 173 -25.29 -28.57 -37.96
N LYS A 174 -25.29 -28.68 -39.30
CA LYS A 174 -26.31 -29.40 -40.08
C LYS A 174 -25.87 -30.83 -40.49
N ALA A 175 -24.89 -31.41 -39.79
CA ALA A 175 -24.46 -32.79 -39.99
C ALA A 175 -25.29 -33.78 -39.17
#